data_AF-A0A1S3Y5Y5-F1
#
_entry.id   AF-A0A1S3Y5Y5-F1
#
_cell.length_a   1.000
_cell.length_b   1.000
_cell.length_c   1.000
_cell.angle_alpha   90.00
_cell.angle_beta   90.00
_cell.angle_gamma   90.00
#
_symmetry.space_group_name_H-M   'P 1'
#
loop_
_entity.id
_entity.type
_entity.pdbx_description
1 polymer ?
#
loop_
_entity_poly.entity_id
_entity_poly.type
_entity_poly.pdbx_seq_one_letter_code
_entity_poly.pdbx_strand_id
1 'polypeptide(L)'
;GTILLALTATLDSLRPKPCEVGSTSCSPTPKVQYVVLYAAIVLATLGSGGSRSTLSTLGANQFNKPKDQGIFFNWFFFFVYGSSVVASTAVVYVEDNVSWKVGFFICVGASVLGLVIFLMGSRFYTNSKPEGSPFTSLPRVVVASIRKRKEPLPSACDDFYHGHSHVASKAIVVPPSKTF
;
A
#
# COMPACT_ATOMS: atom_id res chain seq x y z
N GLY A 1 9.97 -4.49 8.16
CA GLY A 1 9.59 -3.33 8.99
C GLY A 1 9.31 -3.75 10.42
N THR A 2 8.12 -4.29 10.69
CA THR A 2 7.67 -4.68 12.04
C THR A 2 8.57 -5.68 12.76
N ILE A 3 9.09 -6.69 12.06
CA ILE A 3 10.10 -7.62 12.63
C ILE A 3 11.36 -6.87 13.06
N LEU A 4 11.84 -5.92 12.24
CA LEU A 4 13.04 -5.13 12.56
C LEU A 4 12.79 -4.21 13.76
N LEU A 5 11.58 -3.62 13.89
CA LEU A 5 11.17 -2.87 15.08
C LEU A 5 11.19 -3.75 16.34
N ALA A 6 10.64 -4.98 16.26
CA ALA A 6 10.71 -5.93 17.36
C ALA A 6 12.17 -6.27 17.74
N LEU A 7 13.06 -6.40 16.75
CA LEU A 7 14.49 -6.62 17.01
C LEU A 7 15.14 -5.43 17.73
N THR A 8 14.79 -4.19 17.38
CA THR A 8 15.32 -3.00 18.10
C THR A 8 14.91 -2.94 19.56
N ALA A 9 13.76 -3.52 19.94
CA ALA A 9 13.30 -3.56 21.33
C ALA A 9 13.81 -4.77 22.14
N THR A 10 14.31 -5.80 21.46
CA THR A 10 14.67 -7.09 22.08
C THR A 10 16.17 -7.31 22.18
N LEU A 11 16.94 -6.80 21.23
CA LEU A 11 18.39 -6.97 21.21
C LEU A 11 19.07 -5.85 22.00
N ASP A 12 19.80 -6.22 23.05
CA ASP A 12 20.53 -5.28 23.91
C ASP A 12 21.58 -4.46 23.13
N SER A 13 22.06 -4.97 21.99
CA SER A 13 22.96 -4.24 21.09
C SER A 13 22.26 -3.12 20.31
N LEU A 14 20.95 -3.22 20.07
CA LEU A 14 20.15 -2.25 19.31
C LEU A 14 19.28 -1.37 20.22
N ARG A 15 19.07 -1.80 21.47
CA ARG A 15 18.34 -1.07 22.48
C ARG A 15 19.27 -0.08 23.20
N PRO A 16 18.85 1.19 23.41
CA PRO A 16 19.59 2.10 24.26
C PRO A 16 19.60 1.58 25.70
N LYS A 17 20.71 1.78 26.41
CA LYS A 17 20.79 1.44 27.83
C LYS A 17 19.77 2.29 28.61
N PRO A 18 19.05 1.71 29.59
CA PRO A 18 18.13 2.47 30.41
C PRO A 18 18.89 3.56 31.16
N CYS A 19 18.42 4.81 31.05
CA CYS A 19 18.94 5.91 31.86
C CYS A 19 18.22 5.94 33.20
N GLU A 20 18.96 6.21 34.28
CA GLU A 20 18.34 6.43 35.57
C GLU A 20 17.60 7.76 35.61
N VAL A 21 16.36 7.72 36.09
CA VAL A 21 15.49 8.88 36.23
C VAL A 21 16.12 9.85 37.24
N GLY A 22 16.52 11.04 36.79
CA GLY A 22 17.15 12.07 37.63
C GLY A 22 18.66 12.26 37.43
N SER A 23 19.30 11.45 36.57
CA SER A 23 20.71 11.61 36.21
C SER A 23 20.88 12.62 35.05
N THR A 24 21.84 13.54 35.18
CA THR A 24 22.17 14.56 34.15
C THR A 24 23.04 14.01 33.01
N SER A 25 23.46 12.75 33.06
CA SER A 25 24.39 12.13 32.11
C SER A 25 23.86 10.81 31.53
N CYS A 26 22.86 10.90 30.64
CA CYS A 26 22.62 9.80 29.69
C CYS A 26 23.79 9.69 28.72
N SER A 27 24.36 8.50 28.55
CA SER A 27 25.32 8.24 27.48
C SER A 27 24.61 8.39 26.12
N PRO A 28 25.19 9.12 25.14
CA PRO A 28 24.56 9.28 23.83
C PRO A 28 24.38 7.93 23.15
N THR A 29 23.17 7.68 22.66
CA THR A 29 22.84 6.48 21.89
C THR A 29 23.73 6.38 20.64
N PRO A 30 24.35 5.22 20.35
CA PRO A 30 25.17 5.04 19.15
C PRO A 30 24.39 5.38 17.87
N LYS A 31 25.04 6.08 16.93
CA LYS A 31 24.44 6.47 15.63
C LYS A 31 23.79 5.28 14.87
N VAL A 32 24.36 4.09 15.01
CA VAL A 32 23.86 2.85 14.39
C VAL A 32 22.46 2.48 14.87
N GLN A 33 22.16 2.65 16.17
CA GLN A 33 20.84 2.32 16.72
C GLN A 33 19.75 3.21 16.11
N TYR A 34 20.03 4.50 15.92
CA TYR A 34 19.12 5.41 15.22
C TYR A 34 18.91 5.03 13.76
N VAL A 35 19.98 4.73 13.03
CA VAL A 35 19.88 4.33 11.61
C VAL A 35 19.00 3.09 11.46
N VAL A 36 19.22 2.07 12.31
CA VAL A 36 18.42 0.84 12.30
C VAL A 36 16.96 1.13 12.65
N LEU A 37 16.71 1.97 13.66
CA LEU A 37 15.36 2.38 14.05
C LEU A 37 14.63 3.09 12.89
N TYR A 38 15.25 4.10 12.28
CA TYR A 38 14.63 4.82 11.17
C TYR A 38 14.40 3.94 9.95
N ALA A 39 15.35 3.06 9.62
CA ALA A 39 15.15 2.07 8.56
C ALA A 39 13.96 1.14 8.87
N ALA A 40 13.82 0.71 10.12
CA ALA A 40 12.71 -0.13 10.55
C ALA A 40 11.36 0.58 10.42
N ILE A 41 11.28 1.86 10.82
CA ILE A 41 10.09 2.70 10.69
C ILE A 41 9.74 2.87 9.20
N VAL A 42 10.69 3.26 8.35
CA VAL A 42 10.46 3.45 6.91
C VAL A 42 9.96 2.15 6.26
N LEU A 43 10.57 1.02 6.57
CA LEU A 43 10.14 -0.28 6.04
C LEU A 43 8.74 -0.68 6.57
N ALA A 44 8.40 -0.32 7.81
CA ALA A 44 7.10 -0.62 8.39
C ALA A 44 6.00 0.25 7.76
N THR A 45 6.24 1.56 7.58
CA THR A 45 5.27 2.46 6.96
C THR A 45 5.08 2.15 5.49
N LEU A 46 6.15 1.81 4.75
CA LEU A 46 6.06 1.40 3.35
C LEU A 46 5.21 0.12 3.19
N GLY A 47 5.47 -0.90 4.01
CA GLY A 47 4.70 -2.14 3.98
C GLY A 47 3.23 -1.94 4.37
N SER A 48 2.97 -1.11 5.37
CA SER A 48 1.62 -0.77 5.82
C SER A 48 0.84 0.02 4.76
N GLY A 49 1.48 1.00 4.12
CA GLY A 49 0.88 1.79 3.05
C GLY A 49 0.52 0.95 1.83
N GLY A 50 1.46 0.10 1.38
CA GLY A 50 1.23 -0.79 0.24
C GLY A 50 0.11 -1.78 0.48
N SER A 51 0.09 -2.43 1.66
CA SER A 51 -0.93 -3.43 1.99
C SER A 51 -2.33 -2.81 2.06
N ARG A 52 -2.47 -1.60 2.64
CA ARG A 52 -3.78 -0.95 2.80
C ARG A 52 -4.41 -0.54 1.47
N SER A 53 -3.63 -0.08 0.50
CA SER A 53 -4.16 0.35 -0.81
C SER A 53 -4.57 -0.83 -1.69
N THR A 54 -3.89 -1.97 -1.56
CA THR A 54 -4.18 -3.15 -2.39
C THR A 54 -5.21 -4.09 -1.79
N LEU A 55 -5.30 -4.21 -0.46
CA LEU A 55 -6.13 -5.25 0.16
C LEU A 55 -7.63 -5.00 0.00
N SER A 56 -8.06 -3.74 0.12
CA SER A 56 -9.47 -3.36 -0.03
C SER A 56 -9.96 -3.59 -1.46
N THR A 57 -9.16 -3.21 -2.45
CA THR A 57 -9.48 -3.40 -3.87
C THR A 57 -9.45 -4.86 -4.26
N LEU A 58 -8.45 -5.64 -3.80
CA LEU A 58 -8.39 -7.08 -4.04
C LEU A 58 -9.60 -7.82 -3.46
N GLY A 59 -10.04 -7.46 -2.25
CA GLY A 59 -11.21 -8.05 -1.60
C GLY A 59 -12.52 -7.69 -2.32
N ALA A 60 -12.69 -6.43 -2.70
CA ALA A 60 -13.86 -5.99 -3.48
C ALA A 60 -13.93 -6.69 -4.85
N ASN A 61 -12.78 -6.90 -5.49
CA ASN A 61 -12.68 -7.59 -6.78
C ASN A 61 -13.11 -9.07 -6.75
N GLN A 62 -13.32 -9.65 -5.57
CA GLN A 62 -13.90 -11.00 -5.45
C GLN A 62 -15.40 -11.04 -5.78
N PHE A 63 -16.06 -9.88 -5.79
CA PHE A 63 -17.51 -9.78 -6.00
C PHE A 63 -17.81 -9.08 -7.33
N ASN A 64 -18.74 -9.64 -8.11
CA ASN A 64 -19.15 -9.09 -9.41
C ASN A 64 -20.30 -8.07 -9.29
N LYS A 65 -21.08 -8.12 -8.19
CA LYS A 65 -22.25 -7.26 -8.00
C LYS A 65 -21.87 -6.04 -7.17
N PRO A 66 -22.21 -4.80 -7.61
CA PRO A 66 -21.93 -3.59 -6.84
C PRO A 66 -22.51 -3.60 -5.42
N LYS A 67 -23.68 -4.24 -5.23
CA LYS A 67 -24.30 -4.41 -3.93
C LYS A 67 -23.41 -5.21 -2.96
N ASP A 68 -22.84 -6.32 -3.42
CA ASP A 68 -22.02 -7.21 -2.60
C ASP A 68 -20.66 -6.56 -2.29
N GLN A 69 -20.09 -5.82 -3.24
CA GLN A 69 -18.92 -4.98 -3.03
C GLN A 69 -19.17 -3.91 -1.95
N GLY A 70 -20.33 -3.26 -1.96
CA GLY A 70 -20.71 -2.30 -0.92
C GLY A 70 -20.83 -2.93 0.47
N ILE A 71 -21.42 -4.12 0.57
CA ILE A 71 -21.49 -4.89 1.83
C ILE A 71 -20.09 -5.26 2.32
N PHE A 72 -19.21 -5.69 1.41
CA PHE A 72 -17.80 -5.95 1.73
C PHE A 72 -17.12 -4.71 2.29
N PHE A 73 -17.26 -3.54 1.65
CA PHE A 73 -16.65 -2.30 2.14
C PHE A 73 -17.17 -1.89 3.51
N ASN A 74 -18.48 -2.04 3.77
CA ASN A 74 -19.05 -1.77 5.10
C ASN A 74 -18.37 -2.61 6.19
N TRP A 75 -18.25 -3.93 5.97
CA TRP A 75 -17.57 -4.82 6.90
C TRP A 75 -16.06 -4.54 7.00
N PHE A 76 -15.41 -4.28 5.86
CA PHE A 76 -13.98 -3.95 5.80
C PHE A 76 -13.68 -2.73 6.67
N PHE A 77 -14.43 -1.63 6.49
CA PHE A 77 -14.23 -0.42 7.27
C PHE A 77 -14.61 -0.61 8.74
N PHE A 78 -15.68 -1.36 9.04
CA PHE A 78 -16.02 -1.70 10.41
C PHE A 78 -14.84 -2.37 11.14
N PHE A 79 -14.21 -3.38 10.52
CA PHE A 79 -13.03 -4.03 11.10
C PHE A 79 -11.80 -3.14 11.13
N VAL A 80 -11.55 -2.31 10.11
CA VAL A 80 -10.43 -1.36 10.10
C VAL A 80 -10.54 -0.37 11.25
N TYR A 81 -11.70 0.26 11.43
CA TYR A 81 -11.90 1.20 12.53
C TYR A 81 -11.91 0.49 13.89
N GLY A 82 -12.57 -0.67 14.01
CA GLY A 82 -12.55 -1.47 15.23
C GLY A 82 -11.13 -1.85 15.65
N SER A 83 -10.32 -2.36 14.71
CA SER A 83 -8.91 -2.69 14.97
C SER A 83 -8.08 -1.47 15.33
N SER A 84 -8.40 -0.30 14.78
CA SER A 84 -7.70 0.96 15.11
C SER A 84 -7.99 1.39 16.55
N VAL A 85 -9.23 1.24 17.03
CA VAL A 85 -9.57 1.50 18.44
C VAL A 85 -8.84 0.53 19.36
N VAL A 86 -8.83 -0.78 19.03
CA VAL A 86 -8.12 -1.80 19.82
C VAL A 86 -6.61 -1.53 19.84
N ALA A 87 -6.01 -1.18 18.71
CA ALA A 87 -4.60 -0.85 18.62
C ALA A 87 -4.25 0.38 19.48
N SER A 88 -5.00 1.47 19.34
CA SER A 88 -4.76 2.71 20.10
C SER A 88 -5.04 2.61 21.60
N THR A 89 -5.70 1.53 22.06
CA THR A 89 -6.03 1.33 23.48
C THR A 89 -5.26 0.15 24.06
N ALA A 90 -5.59 -1.08 23.67
CA ALA A 90 -5.03 -2.30 24.25
C ALA A 90 -3.55 -2.49 23.91
N VAL A 91 -3.14 -2.23 22.66
CA VAL A 91 -1.73 -2.40 22.27
C VAL A 91 -0.87 -1.33 22.91
N VAL A 92 -1.30 -0.06 22.86
CA VAL A 92 -0.62 1.05 23.56
C VAL A 92 -0.52 0.78 25.07
N TYR A 93 -1.59 0.28 25.69
CA TYR A 93 -1.55 -0.10 27.10
C TYR A 93 -0.48 -1.15 27.40
N VAL A 94 -0.35 -2.18 26.55
CA VAL A 94 0.70 -3.21 26.68
C VAL A 94 2.10 -2.63 26.46
N GLU A 95 2.26 -1.75 25.48
CA GLU A 95 3.55 -1.10 25.18
C GLU A 95 4.03 -0.24 26.36
N ASP A 96 3.13 0.54 26.96
CA ASP A 96 3.45 1.48 28.04
C ASP A 96 3.54 0.82 29.43
N ASN A 97 2.64 -0.13 29.75
CA ASN A 97 2.55 -0.70 31.10
C ASN A 97 3.25 -2.06 31.27
N VAL A 98 3.45 -2.81 30.18
CA VAL A 98 4.09 -4.15 30.24
C VAL A 98 5.49 -4.07 29.65
N SER A 99 5.58 -3.89 28.33
CA SER A 99 6.85 -3.69 27.62
C SER A 99 6.61 -3.49 26.13
N TRP A 100 7.35 -2.55 25.54
CA TRP A 100 7.54 -2.40 24.10
C TRP A 100 7.89 -3.70 23.37
N LYS A 101 8.68 -4.59 24.01
CA LYS A 101 9.01 -5.91 23.44
C LYS A 101 7.75 -6.73 23.18
N VAL A 102 6.85 -6.79 24.15
CA VAL A 102 5.62 -7.61 24.05
C VAL A 102 4.67 -7.01 23.03
N GLY A 103 4.47 -5.68 23.04
CA GLY A 103 3.65 -4.98 22.05
C GLY A 103 4.10 -5.23 20.61
N PHE A 104 5.40 -5.12 20.34
CA PHE A 104 5.92 -5.39 18.99
C PHE A 104 5.79 -6.86 18.57
N PHE A 105 5.94 -7.82 19.48
CA PHE A 105 5.71 -9.23 19.15
C PHE A 105 4.24 -9.55 18.87
N ILE A 106 3.30 -8.92 19.58
CA ILE A 106 1.87 -9.02 19.27
C ILE A 106 1.62 -8.53 17.84
N CYS A 107 2.17 -7.37 17.47
CA CYS A 107 2.06 -6.82 16.11
C CYS A 107 2.68 -7.74 15.05
N VAL A 108 3.85 -8.33 15.31
CA VAL A 108 4.50 -9.29 14.40
C VAL A 108 3.65 -10.56 14.25
N GLY A 109 3.17 -11.12 15.36
CA GLY A 109 2.32 -12.32 15.36
C GLY A 109 1.03 -12.12 14.58
N ALA A 110 0.34 -11.00 14.81
CA ALA A 110 -0.86 -10.64 14.06
C ALA A 110 -0.59 -10.48 12.55
N SER A 111 0.54 -9.84 12.19
CA SER A 111 0.94 -9.66 10.79
C SER A 111 1.24 -10.99 10.09
N VAL A 112 1.96 -11.88 10.77
CA VAL A 112 2.30 -13.22 10.25
C VAL A 112 1.03 -14.06 10.11
N LEU A 113 0.15 -14.05 11.10
CA LEU A 113 -1.12 -14.77 11.05
C LEU A 113 -1.99 -14.28 9.87
N GLY A 114 -2.10 -12.95 9.69
CA GLY A 114 -2.82 -12.37 8.56
C GLY A 114 -2.21 -12.79 7.22
N LEU A 115 -0.89 -12.79 7.09
CA LEU A 115 -0.19 -13.26 5.89
C LEU A 115 -0.46 -14.74 5.60
N VAL A 116 -0.41 -15.60 6.63
CA VAL A 116 -0.69 -17.04 6.47
C VAL A 116 -2.13 -17.26 6.00
N ILE A 117 -3.11 -16.60 6.62
CA ILE A 117 -4.52 -16.68 6.20
C ILE A 117 -4.69 -16.21 4.75
N PHE A 118 -4.05 -15.09 4.39
CA PHE A 118 -4.08 -14.57 3.03
C PHE A 118 -3.49 -15.56 2.01
N LEU A 119 -2.34 -16.15 2.31
CA LEU A 119 -1.69 -17.12 1.42
C LEU A 119 -2.49 -18.42 1.30
N MET A 120 -3.09 -18.90 2.40
CA MET A 120 -3.97 -20.08 2.37
C MET A 120 -5.22 -19.86 1.49
N GLY A 121 -5.71 -18.62 1.44
CA GLY A 121 -6.84 -18.22 0.59
C GLY A 121 -6.50 -18.11 -0.90
N SER A 122 -5.22 -18.08 -1.28
CA SER A 122 -4.77 -17.79 -2.65
C SER A 122 -5.44 -18.62 -3.75
N ARG A 123 -5.68 -19.91 -3.50
CA ARG A 123 -6.38 -20.82 -4.43
C ARG A 123 -7.84 -20.48 -4.69
N PHE A 124 -8.46 -19.66 -3.84
CA PHE A 124 -9.86 -19.25 -3.93
C PHE A 124 -10.02 -17.83 -4.49
N TYR A 125 -8.91 -17.10 -4.71
CA TYR A 125 -8.97 -15.74 -5.21
C TYR A 125 -9.26 -15.70 -6.71
N THR A 126 -10.21 -14.85 -7.08
CA THR A 126 -10.49 -14.51 -8.47
C THR A 126 -9.32 -13.68 -9.00
N ASN A 127 -8.65 -14.21 -10.02
CA ASN A 127 -7.54 -13.52 -10.68
C ASN A 127 -8.10 -12.57 -11.74
N SER A 128 -8.06 -11.27 -11.46
CA SER A 128 -8.35 -10.24 -12.46
C SER A 128 -7.18 -10.13 -13.44
N LYS A 129 -7.48 -9.94 -14.74
CA LYS A 129 -6.45 -9.65 -15.73
C LYS A 129 -5.75 -8.33 -15.36
N PRO A 130 -4.41 -8.24 -15.50
CA PRO A 130 -3.71 -7.00 -15.23
C PRO A 130 -4.17 -5.92 -16.21
N GLU A 131 -4.86 -4.90 -15.70
CA GLU A 131 -5.13 -3.68 -16.43
C GLU A 131 -3.86 -2.81 -16.42
N GLY A 132 -3.55 -2.16 -17.54
CA GLY A 132 -2.32 -1.38 -17.70
C GLY A 132 -2.12 -0.30 -16.62
N SER A 133 -0.88 0.17 -16.44
CA SER A 133 -0.56 1.09 -15.33
C SER A 133 -0.96 2.56 -15.63
N PRO A 134 -1.85 3.18 -14.83
CA PRO A 134 -2.20 4.60 -14.96
C PRO A 134 -0.99 5.53 -14.84
N PHE A 135 0.05 5.11 -14.10
CA PHE A 135 1.30 5.85 -13.94
C PHE A 135 2.09 5.98 -15.24
N THR A 136 1.86 5.10 -16.21
CA THR A 136 2.42 5.23 -17.56
C THR A 136 1.48 5.97 -18.50
N SER A 137 0.17 5.83 -18.31
CA SER A 137 -0.87 6.47 -19.12
C SER A 137 -0.89 7.99 -18.93
N LEU A 138 -0.84 8.46 -17.68
CA LEU A 138 -0.97 9.89 -17.37
C LEU A 138 0.17 10.74 -17.96
N PRO A 139 1.46 10.39 -17.79
CA PRO A 139 2.54 11.15 -18.43
C PRO A 139 2.49 11.07 -19.95
N ARG A 140 2.08 9.93 -20.53
CA ARG A 140 1.92 9.78 -21.99
C ARG A 140 0.90 10.78 -22.53
N VAL A 141 -0.25 10.94 -21.85
CA VAL A 141 -1.27 11.92 -22.25
C VAL A 141 -0.73 13.35 -22.14
N VAL A 142 -0.06 13.70 -21.05
CA VAL A 142 0.54 15.05 -20.88
C VAL A 142 1.57 15.33 -21.98
N VAL A 143 2.49 14.40 -22.22
CA VAL A 143 3.53 14.54 -23.26
C VAL A 143 2.91 14.62 -24.65
N ALA A 144 1.90 13.79 -24.95
CA ALA A 144 1.21 13.81 -26.23
C ALA A 144 0.47 15.14 -26.45
N SER A 145 -0.23 15.66 -25.44
CA SER A 145 -0.93 16.95 -25.51
C SER A 145 0.02 18.12 -25.71
N ILE A 146 1.18 18.13 -25.03
CA ILE A 146 2.20 19.18 -25.22
C ILE A 146 2.78 19.11 -26.63
N ARG A 147 3.12 17.92 -27.12
CA ARG A 147 3.69 17.72 -28.46
C ARG A 147 2.72 18.11 -29.57
N LYS A 148 1.44 17.80 -29.42
CA LYS A 148 0.38 18.08 -30.41
C LYS A 148 -0.31 19.44 -30.22
N ARG A 149 0.20 20.32 -29.33
CA ARG A 149 -0.43 21.62 -29.03
C ARG A 149 -0.54 22.56 -30.22
N LYS A 150 0.31 22.40 -31.24
CA LYS A 150 0.34 23.26 -32.44
C LYS A 150 -0.43 22.66 -33.62
N GLU A 151 -0.97 21.45 -33.48
CA GLU A 151 -1.75 20.82 -34.53
C GLU A 151 -3.14 21.47 -34.61
N PRO A 152 -3.64 21.79 -35.82
CA PRO A 152 -4.99 22.30 -35.99
C PRO A 152 -6.01 21.26 -35.49
N LEU A 153 -7.06 21.72 -34.80
CA LEU A 153 -8.10 20.82 -34.32
C LEU A 153 -8.82 20.16 -35.52
N PRO A 154 -9.07 18.84 -35.48
CA PRO A 154 -9.91 18.19 -36.47
C PRO A 154 -11.28 18.84 -36.55
N SER A 155 -11.78 19.06 -37.76
CA SER A 155 -13.08 19.71 -38.01
C SER A 155 -14.28 18.80 -37.77
N ALA A 156 -14.07 17.50 -37.55
CA ALA A 156 -15.11 16.50 -37.35
C ALA A 156 -15.05 15.90 -35.94
N CYS A 157 -16.22 15.76 -35.29
CA CYS A 157 -16.34 15.13 -33.98
C CYS A 157 -16.00 13.63 -33.97
N ASP A 158 -15.97 12.98 -35.13
CA ASP A 158 -15.71 11.54 -35.26
C ASP A 158 -14.23 11.16 -35.05
N ASP A 159 -13.31 12.13 -35.05
CA ASP A 159 -11.87 11.92 -34.87
C ASP A 159 -11.42 11.92 -33.39
N PHE A 160 -12.34 12.15 -32.45
CA PHE A 160 -12.04 12.09 -31.02
C PHE A 160 -12.08 10.64 -30.51
N TYR A 161 -11.10 10.27 -29.68
CA TYR A 161 -11.08 8.98 -28.99
C TYR A 161 -12.26 8.89 -28.01
N HIS A 162 -13.38 8.35 -28.48
CA HIS A 162 -14.44 7.87 -27.60
C HIS A 162 -13.98 6.52 -27.04
N GLY A 163 -13.62 6.50 -25.76
CA GLY A 163 -13.26 5.28 -25.04
C GLY A 163 -14.31 4.19 -25.26
N HIS A 164 -13.84 3.04 -25.75
CA HIS A 164 -14.56 1.81 -26.11
C HIS A 164 -16.08 1.78 -25.81
N SER A 165 -16.86 2.48 -26.63
CA SER A 165 -18.26 2.13 -26.88
C SER A 165 -18.25 1.11 -28.00
N HIS A 166 -18.86 -0.04 -27.77
CA HIS A 166 -18.98 -1.15 -28.71
C HIS A 166 -19.71 -0.70 -29.99
N VAL A 167 -19.03 -0.05 -30.92
CA VAL A 167 -19.56 0.33 -32.24
C VAL A 167 -18.49 0.10 -33.30
N ALA A 168 -18.76 -0.95 -34.08
CA ALA A 168 -18.24 -1.32 -35.39
C ALA A 168 -16.90 -0.72 -35.86
N SER A 169 -15.93 -1.62 -35.99
CA SER A 169 -14.72 -1.48 -36.81
C SER A 169 -15.04 -0.85 -38.18
N LYS A 170 -14.52 0.35 -38.43
CA LYS A 170 -14.24 0.80 -39.80
C LYS A 170 -12.73 0.79 -39.98
N ALA A 171 -12.30 0.03 -40.96
CA ALA A 171 -10.91 -0.18 -41.33
C ALA A 171 -10.18 1.16 -41.48
N ILE A 172 -9.25 1.44 -40.58
CA ILE A 172 -8.26 2.49 -40.79
C ILE A 172 -7.25 1.93 -41.78
N VAL A 173 -7.32 2.40 -43.03
CA VAL A 173 -6.24 2.24 -43.99
C VAL A 173 -5.05 3.04 -43.45
N VAL A 174 -4.09 2.35 -42.85
CA VAL A 174 -2.82 2.93 -42.42
C VAL A 174 -1.95 3.11 -43.68
N PRO A 175 -1.56 4.33 -44.08
CA PRO A 175 -0.54 4.49 -45.09
C PRO A 175 0.82 4.08 -44.49
N PRO A 176 1.71 3.45 -45.27
CA PRO A 176 2.95 2.90 -44.74
C PRO A 176 3.87 4.03 -44.31
N SER A 177 4.12 4.15 -43.01
CA SER A 177 5.15 5.03 -42.47
C SER A 177 6.52 4.44 -42.81
N LYS A 178 7.17 4.96 -43.86
CA LYS A 178 8.60 4.76 -44.09
C LYS A 178 9.38 5.64 -43.13
N THR A 179 9.67 5.15 -41.93
CA THR A 179 10.90 5.43 -41.17
C THR A 179 10.87 4.65 -39.85
N PHE A 180 12.03 4.06 -39.56
CA PHE A 180 12.44 3.21 -38.43
C PHE A 180 11.63 3.29 -37.12
#